data_AF-A0A968PAR3-F1
#
_entry.id   AF-A0A968PAR3-F1
#
_cell.length_a   1.000
_cell.length_b   1.000
_cell.length_c   1.000
_cell.angle_alpha   90.00
_cell.angle_beta   90.00
_cell.angle_gamma   90.00
#
_symmetry.space_group_name_H-M   'P 1'
#
loop_
_entity.id
_entity.type
_entity.pdbx_description
1 polymer ?
#
loop_
_entity_poly.entity_id
_entity_poly.type
_entity_poly.pdbx_seq_one_letter_code
_entity_poly.pdbx_strand_id
1 'polypeptide(L)'
;MITTTQVPLAQRYSFIFDGTSQALDHALLQQSLVPFVRGLEHGRGNADAPTTFDLDPSTPLRASDHDGFALFVMTDRDGDTVADDVDNCPDDANPDQADEDMDGLGNVCDPDFMNAIFSDGFESGDTSAWTTTVP
;
A
#
# COMPACT_ATOMS: atom_id res chain seq x y z
N MET A 1 -3.02 -5.65 -16.47
CA MET A 1 -4.09 -6.69 -16.47
C MET A 1 -5.12 -6.24 -15.46
N ILE A 2 -6.38 -6.05 -15.89
CA ILE A 2 -7.46 -5.63 -15.00
C ILE A 2 -7.94 -6.88 -14.25
N THR A 3 -7.57 -7.01 -12.97
CA THR A 3 -8.14 -8.01 -12.06
C THR A 3 -9.53 -7.55 -11.66
N THR A 4 -10.54 -8.06 -12.35
CA THR A 4 -11.94 -7.86 -11.95
C THR A 4 -12.16 -8.55 -10.60
N THR A 5 -12.35 -7.80 -9.52
CA THR A 5 -12.71 -8.35 -8.21
C THR A 5 -14.15 -8.85 -8.28
N GLN A 6 -14.32 -10.10 -8.71
CA GLN A 6 -15.64 -10.69 -8.87
C GLN A 6 -16.22 -11.02 -7.49
N VAL A 7 -17.06 -10.12 -6.99
CA VAL A 7 -17.68 -10.22 -5.65
C VAL A 7 -18.45 -11.55 -5.50
N PRO A 8 -18.28 -12.27 -4.36
CA PRO A 8 -19.00 -13.52 -4.06
C PRO A 8 -20.52 -13.39 -4.19
N LEU A 9 -21.20 -14.47 -4.62
CA LEU A 9 -22.63 -14.44 -4.97
C LEU A 9 -23.52 -13.92 -3.83
N ALA A 10 -23.18 -14.25 -2.58
CA ALA A 10 -23.93 -13.84 -1.39
C ALA A 10 -23.80 -12.34 -1.06
N GLN A 11 -22.85 -11.63 -1.67
CA GLN A 11 -22.58 -10.21 -1.44
C GLN A 11 -23.02 -9.34 -2.63
N ARG A 12 -23.62 -9.95 -3.66
CA ARG A 12 -24.17 -9.25 -4.83
C ARG A 12 -25.57 -8.71 -4.50
N TYR A 13 -25.61 -7.52 -3.90
CA TYR A 13 -26.84 -6.74 -3.85
C TYR A 13 -26.76 -5.71 -4.98
N SER A 14 -27.45 -5.97 -6.10
CA SER A 14 -27.69 -4.94 -7.11
C SER A 14 -29.11 -4.42 -6.89
N PHE A 15 -29.25 -3.24 -6.27
CA PHE A 15 -30.50 -2.52 -6.37
C PHE A 15 -30.42 -1.58 -7.58
N ILE A 16 -31.42 -1.69 -8.44
CA ILE A 16 -31.59 -0.84 -9.61
C ILE A 16 -32.61 0.22 -9.20
N PHE A 17 -32.15 1.44 -8.95
CA PHE A 17 -33.06 2.59 -8.86
C PHE A 17 -33.33 3.06 -10.30
N ASP A 18 -34.59 2.95 -10.74
CA ASP A 18 -35.09 3.46 -12.03
C ASP A 18 -34.30 3.03 -13.29
N GLY A 19 -33.62 1.89 -13.25
CA GLY A 19 -32.85 1.34 -14.38
C GLY A 19 -31.34 1.57 -14.31
N THR A 20 -30.81 2.31 -13.33
CA THR A 20 -29.38 2.59 -13.22
C THR A 20 -28.78 1.99 -11.93
N SER A 21 -28.14 0.82 -12.04
CA SER A 21 -27.16 0.41 -11.04
C SER A 21 -25.86 1.16 -11.32
N GLN A 22 -25.53 2.18 -10.53
CA GLN A 22 -24.23 2.81 -10.65
C GLN A 22 -23.22 1.87 -9.97
N ALA A 23 -22.42 1.19 -10.78
CA ALA A 23 -21.23 0.49 -10.32
C ALA A 23 -20.03 1.32 -10.75
N LEU A 24 -19.08 1.54 -9.85
CA LEU A 24 -17.80 2.13 -10.22
C LEU A 24 -17.09 1.19 -11.19
N ASP A 25 -17.04 1.59 -12.46
CA ASP A 25 -16.46 0.79 -13.54
C ASP A 25 -14.95 1.02 -13.65
N HIS A 26 -14.53 2.28 -13.68
CA HIS A 26 -13.12 2.66 -13.80
C HIS A 26 -12.78 3.85 -12.90
N ALA A 27 -11.58 3.81 -12.32
CA ALA A 27 -10.94 4.93 -11.66
C ALA A 27 -9.62 5.23 -12.37
N LEU A 28 -9.39 6.51 -12.69
CA LEU A 28 -8.14 6.98 -13.26
C LEU A 28 -7.25 7.49 -12.13
N LEU A 29 -6.02 6.96 -12.05
CA LEU A 29 -5.01 7.38 -11.09
C LEU A 29 -3.85 8.04 -11.82
N GLN A 30 -3.23 9.02 -11.16
CA GLN A 30 -1.96 9.57 -11.63
C GLN A 30 -0.86 8.51 -11.49
N GLN A 31 0.02 8.41 -12.49
CA GLN A 31 1.10 7.40 -12.51
C GLN A 31 2.00 7.45 -11.27
N SER A 32 2.27 8.65 -10.74
CA SER A 32 3.06 8.83 -9.53
C SER A 32 2.38 8.32 -8.26
N LEU A 33 1.07 8.07 -8.28
CA LEU A 33 0.34 7.55 -7.12
C LEU A 33 0.28 6.02 -7.11
N VAL A 34 0.51 5.38 -8.26
CA VAL A 34 0.39 3.92 -8.44
C VAL A 34 1.23 3.12 -7.43
N PRO A 35 2.49 3.48 -7.12
CA PRO A 35 3.29 2.74 -6.14
C PRO A 35 2.73 2.77 -4.71
N PHE A 36 1.89 3.75 -4.40
CA PHE A 36 1.39 4.02 -3.05
C PHE A 36 -0.04 3.50 -2.80
N VAL A 37 -0.80 3.16 -3.85
CA VAL A 37 -2.18 2.66 -3.69
C VAL A 37 -2.16 1.17 -3.37
N ARG A 38 -2.87 0.77 -2.31
CA ARG A 38 -3.06 -0.64 -1.91
C ARG A 38 -4.45 -1.16 -2.19
N GLY A 39 -5.41 -0.26 -2.31
CA GLY A 39 -6.78 -0.65 -2.52
C GLY A 39 -7.70 0.52 -2.73
N LEU A 40 -8.90 0.15 -3.14
CA LEU A 40 -10.00 1.04 -3.40
C LEU A 40 -11.26 0.32 -2.95
N GLU A 41 -12.03 0.97 -2.09
CA GLU A 41 -13.35 0.52 -1.69
C GLU A 41 -14.35 1.63 -1.98
N HIS A 42 -15.49 1.27 -2.54
CA HIS A 42 -16.63 2.18 -2.67
C HIS A 42 -17.76 1.66 -1.78
N GLY A 43 -18.39 2.59 -1.08
CA GLY A 43 -19.63 2.34 -0.38
C GLY A 43 -20.67 1.91 -1.39
N ARG A 44 -21.42 0.86 -1.04
CA ARG A 44 -22.68 0.55 -1.72
C ARG A 44 -23.78 1.23 -0.91
N GLY A 45 -23.98 2.53 -1.17
CA GLY A 45 -25.03 3.31 -0.54
C GLY A 45 -26.40 2.73 -0.88
N ASN A 46 -27.34 2.90 0.03
CA ASN A 46 -28.71 2.46 -0.17
C ASN A 46 -29.35 3.39 -1.22
N ALA A 47 -29.27 3.01 -2.49
CA ALA A 47 -29.94 3.69 -3.60
C ALA A 47 -31.48 3.56 -3.54
N ASP A 48 -32.03 3.04 -2.44
CA ASP A 48 -33.46 2.88 -2.15
C ASP A 48 -34.03 4.05 -1.34
N ALA A 49 -33.25 5.10 -1.06
CA ALA A 49 -33.76 6.31 -0.42
C ALA A 49 -34.89 6.88 -1.31
N PRO A 50 -36.14 6.93 -0.81
CA PRO A 50 -37.23 7.51 -1.60
C PRO A 50 -36.93 9.00 -1.82
N THR A 51 -37.22 9.51 -3.02
CA THR A 51 -36.97 10.91 -3.44
C THR A 51 -37.56 11.96 -2.49
N THR A 52 -38.53 11.56 -1.66
CA THR A 52 -39.09 12.36 -0.57
C THR A 52 -38.09 12.70 0.53
N PHE A 53 -36.98 11.97 0.66
CA PHE A 53 -35.95 12.18 1.67
C PHE A 53 -34.74 12.99 1.17
N ASP A 54 -34.63 13.27 -0.13
CA ASP A 54 -33.49 14.00 -0.72
C ASP A 54 -33.32 15.42 -0.12
N LEU A 55 -34.44 16.05 0.25
CA LEU A 55 -34.51 17.41 0.80
C LEU A 55 -34.91 17.46 2.28
N ASP A 56 -34.99 16.32 2.97
CA ASP A 56 -35.36 16.29 4.40
C ASP A 56 -34.10 16.26 5.29
N PRO A 57 -33.72 17.38 5.95
CA PRO A 57 -32.56 17.42 6.82
C PRO A 57 -32.79 16.72 8.17
N SER A 58 -34.01 16.25 8.46
CA SER A 58 -34.38 15.66 9.75
C SER A 58 -34.20 14.14 9.81
N THR A 59 -33.88 13.49 8.68
CA THR A 59 -33.74 12.03 8.61
C THR A 59 -32.31 11.57 8.33
N PRO A 60 -31.77 10.61 9.10
CA PRO A 60 -30.48 9.98 8.81
C PRO A 60 -30.55 9.02 7.61
N LEU A 61 -31.75 8.75 7.07
CA LEU A 61 -31.96 7.96 5.84
C LEU A 61 -31.68 8.76 4.56
N ARG A 62 -31.27 10.03 4.69
CA ARG A 62 -30.74 10.83 3.60
C ARG A 62 -29.36 10.27 3.20
N ALA A 63 -29.34 9.17 2.46
CA ALA A 63 -28.15 8.75 1.74
C ALA A 63 -28.03 9.65 0.50
N SER A 64 -26.94 10.40 0.39
CA SER A 64 -26.61 11.02 -0.89
C SER A 64 -26.45 9.88 -1.90
N ASP A 65 -26.95 10.09 -3.11
CA ASP A 65 -26.51 9.43 -4.34
C ASP A 65 -24.97 9.41 -4.52
N HIS A 66 -24.27 10.24 -3.76
CA HIS A 66 -22.83 10.26 -3.64
C HIS A 66 -22.35 9.14 -2.71
N ASP A 67 -22.16 7.95 -3.29
CA ASP A 67 -21.51 6.82 -2.63
C ASP A 67 -20.16 7.26 -2.03
N GLY A 68 -19.93 6.88 -0.77
CA GLY A 68 -18.66 7.12 -0.11
C GLY A 68 -17.52 6.34 -0.77
N PHE A 69 -16.30 6.86 -0.68
CA PHE A 69 -15.12 6.25 -1.27
C PHE A 69 -13.98 6.17 -0.25
N ALA A 70 -13.33 5.02 -0.17
CA ALA A 70 -12.13 4.81 0.63
C ALA A 70 -10.97 4.44 -0.31
N LEU A 71 -9.93 5.26 -0.27
CA LEU A 71 -8.65 4.99 -0.91
C LEU A 71 -7.65 4.57 0.15
N PHE A 72 -7.00 3.43 -0.06
CA PHE A 72 -5.92 2.98 0.80
C PHE A 72 -4.59 3.40 0.17
N VAL A 73 -3.93 4.36 0.80
CA VAL A 73 -2.65 4.94 0.36
C VAL A 73 -1.60 4.69 1.43
N MET A 74 -0.44 4.20 1.03
CA MET A 74 0.74 4.04 1.87
C MET A 74 1.57 5.31 1.87
N THR A 75 2.24 5.56 3.00
CA THR A 75 3.18 6.66 3.16
C THR A 75 4.53 6.33 2.52
N ASP A 76 5.29 7.39 2.31
CA ASP A 76 6.70 7.42 1.96
C ASP A 76 7.32 8.43 2.94
N ARG A 77 7.96 7.91 3.98
CA ARG A 77 8.35 8.71 5.15
C ARG A 77 9.64 9.48 4.91
N ASP A 78 10.57 8.90 4.18
CA ASP A 78 11.89 9.48 3.90
C ASP A 78 11.93 10.21 2.54
N GLY A 79 10.90 10.05 1.71
CA GLY A 79 10.70 10.79 0.46
C GLY A 79 11.49 10.23 -0.70
N ASP A 80 11.82 8.94 -0.68
CA ASP A 80 12.70 8.29 -1.65
C ASP A 80 11.95 7.70 -2.87
N THR A 81 10.63 7.85 -2.90
CA THR A 81 9.67 7.35 -3.92
C THR A 81 9.30 5.87 -3.84
N VAL A 82 9.76 5.18 -2.80
CA VAL A 82 9.33 3.84 -2.40
C VAL A 82 8.33 3.97 -1.25
N ALA A 83 7.35 3.07 -1.19
CA ALA A 83 6.34 3.12 -0.14
C ALA A 83 6.82 2.35 1.10
N ASP A 84 6.54 2.85 2.31
CA ASP A 84 7.04 2.33 3.60
C ASP A 84 6.85 0.81 3.81
N ASP A 85 5.85 0.17 3.18
CA ASP A 85 5.59 -1.27 3.32
C ASP A 85 6.40 -2.17 2.38
N VAL A 86 7.04 -1.59 1.37
CA VAL A 86 7.93 -2.28 0.42
C VAL A 86 9.35 -1.71 0.42
N ASP A 87 9.60 -0.74 1.27
CA ASP A 87 10.88 -0.09 1.47
C ASP A 87 11.75 -0.89 2.45
N ASN A 88 12.96 -1.26 2.03
CA ASN A 88 13.93 -1.95 2.88
C ASN A 88 14.66 -1.02 3.88
N CYS A 89 14.47 0.30 3.77
CA CYS A 89 14.93 1.30 4.74
C CYS A 89 13.90 2.45 4.97
N PRO A 90 12.75 2.21 5.64
CA PRO A 90 11.63 3.17 5.75
C PRO A 90 11.89 4.51 6.45
N ASP A 91 13.10 4.75 6.93
CA ASP A 91 13.51 5.97 7.62
C ASP A 91 14.73 6.65 6.94
N ASP A 92 15.37 6.01 5.94
CA ASP A 92 16.63 6.43 5.33
C ASP A 92 16.62 6.28 3.80
N ALA A 93 16.45 7.39 3.08
CA ALA A 93 16.19 7.40 1.64
C ALA A 93 17.21 6.62 0.79
N ASN A 94 16.74 5.59 0.09
CA ASN A 94 17.51 4.74 -0.82
C ASN A 94 16.68 4.29 -2.04
N PRO A 95 16.45 5.18 -3.05
CA PRO A 95 15.54 4.91 -4.17
C PRO A 95 15.88 3.69 -5.04
N ASP A 96 17.12 3.20 -4.97
CA ASP A 96 17.57 2.01 -5.70
C ASP A 96 17.33 0.70 -4.96
N GLN A 97 16.91 0.78 -3.68
CA GLN A 97 16.60 -0.35 -2.81
C GLN A 97 17.72 -1.40 -2.79
N ALA A 98 18.97 -0.93 -2.81
CA ALA A 98 20.14 -1.80 -2.81
C ALA A 98 20.22 -2.59 -1.50
N ASP A 99 20.33 -3.91 -1.63
CA ASP A 99 20.43 -4.90 -0.57
C ASP A 99 21.38 -6.00 -1.08
N GLU A 100 22.67 -5.89 -0.73
CA GLU A 100 23.74 -6.72 -1.31
C GLU A 100 23.80 -8.12 -0.69
N ASP A 101 23.36 -8.26 0.57
CA ASP A 101 23.35 -9.52 1.29
C ASP A 101 21.98 -10.22 1.34
N MET A 102 20.94 -9.57 0.83
CA MET A 102 19.58 -10.07 0.64
C MET A 102 18.90 -10.47 1.95
N ASP A 103 19.20 -9.76 3.04
CA ASP A 103 18.60 -10.00 4.35
C ASP A 103 17.27 -9.23 4.56
N GLY A 104 16.95 -8.32 3.64
CA GLY A 104 15.75 -7.48 3.66
C GLY A 104 15.94 -6.11 4.29
N LEU A 105 17.15 -5.76 4.73
CA LEU A 105 17.57 -4.41 5.10
C LEU A 105 18.36 -3.80 3.94
N GLY A 106 18.08 -2.53 3.61
CA GLY A 106 18.86 -1.86 2.58
C GLY A 106 20.25 -1.48 3.07
N ASN A 107 21.22 -1.44 2.15
CA ASN A 107 22.62 -1.09 2.42
C ASN A 107 22.81 0.22 3.20
N VAL A 108 21.83 1.14 3.14
CA VAL A 108 21.87 2.45 3.81
C VAL A 108 21.55 2.33 5.31
N CYS A 109 20.62 1.44 5.68
CA CYS A 109 20.15 1.25 7.05
C CYS A 109 20.65 -0.07 7.68
N ASP A 110 21.35 -0.91 6.92
CA ASP A 110 21.97 -2.13 7.41
C ASP A 110 23.39 -1.87 7.96
N PRO A 111 23.63 -2.07 9.27
CA PRO A 111 24.97 -1.95 9.85
C PRO A 111 25.95 -3.03 9.39
N ASP A 112 25.45 -4.16 8.88
CA ASP A 112 26.22 -5.34 8.54
C ASP A 112 26.22 -5.66 7.04
N PHE A 113 25.87 -4.73 6.15
CA PHE A 113 25.70 -4.91 4.67
C PHE A 113 26.88 -5.54 3.90
N MET A 114 28.01 -5.75 4.58
CA MET A 114 29.20 -6.44 4.08
C MET A 114 29.23 -7.94 4.48
N ASN A 115 28.21 -8.44 5.20
CA ASN A 115 28.23 -9.74 5.87
C ASN A 115 27.84 -10.93 4.98
N ALA A 116 27.21 -10.73 3.80
CA ALA A 116 26.83 -11.83 2.90
C ALA A 116 28.01 -12.72 2.47
N ILE A 117 29.23 -12.20 2.56
CA ILE A 117 30.44 -12.90 2.10
C ILE A 117 31.14 -13.68 3.24
N PHE A 118 30.82 -13.42 4.52
CA PHE A 118 31.55 -13.98 5.68
C PHE A 118 30.68 -14.77 6.67
N SER A 119 29.65 -15.47 6.18
CA SER A 119 28.91 -16.51 6.93
C SER A 119 29.79 -17.70 7.40
N ASP A 120 31.12 -17.60 7.36
CA ASP A 120 32.05 -18.52 8.04
C ASP A 120 32.47 -18.04 9.44
N GLY A 121 31.88 -16.94 9.96
CA GLY A 121 31.90 -16.61 11.39
C GLY A 121 33.01 -15.66 11.82
N PHE A 122 33.45 -14.76 10.95
CA PHE A 122 34.35 -13.67 11.32
C PHE A 122 33.55 -12.36 11.48
N GLU A 123 32.96 -12.20 12.66
CA GLU A 123 32.21 -11.00 13.07
C GLU A 123 33.12 -9.77 13.07
N SER A 124 32.60 -8.63 12.59
CA SER A 124 33.26 -7.32 12.44
C SER A 124 33.72 -6.67 13.75
N GLY A 125 33.79 -7.44 14.84
CA GLY A 125 34.39 -7.07 16.12
C GLY A 125 35.65 -7.87 16.50
N ASP A 126 36.01 -8.93 15.76
CA ASP A 126 37.18 -9.75 16.10
C ASP A 126 38.49 -9.18 15.51
N THR A 127 39.03 -8.14 16.16
CA THR A 127 40.40 -7.68 15.85
C THR A 127 41.49 -8.68 16.26
N SER A 128 41.15 -9.84 16.86
CA SER A 128 42.15 -10.81 17.33
C SER A 128 42.84 -11.60 16.22
N ALA A 129 42.33 -11.57 14.98
CA ALA A 129 42.99 -12.18 13.83
C ALA A 129 44.06 -11.29 13.16
N TRP A 130 44.22 -10.02 13.57
CA TRP A 130 45.23 -9.10 13.02
C TRP A 130 46.60 -9.16 13.72
N THR A 131 46.85 -10.15 14.59
CA THR A 131 48.22 -10.44 15.05
C THR A 131 48.90 -11.45 14.12
N THR A 132 49.01 -11.14 12.83
CA THR A 132 50.07 -11.71 12.00
C THR A 132 51.35 -10.94 12.30
N THR A 133 52.10 -11.42 13.29
CA THR A 133 53.54 -11.17 13.32
C THR A 133 54.13 -11.72 12.03
N VAL A 134 54.57 -10.82 11.16
CA VAL A 134 55.46 -11.11 10.04
C VAL A 134 56.54 -10.02 10.03
N PRO A 135 57.83 -10.37 9.91
CA PRO A 135 58.63 -11.37 10.60
C PRO A 135 59.34 -10.84 11.85
#